data_AF-A0AAU0WQP8-F1
#
_entry.id   AF-A0AAU0WQP8-F1
#
_cell.length_a   1.000
_cell.length_b   1.000
_cell.length_c   1.000
_cell.angle_alpha   90.00
_cell.angle_beta   90.00
_cell.angle_gamma   90.00
#
_symmetry.space_group_name_H-M   'P 1'
#
loop_
_entity.id
_entity.type
_entity.pdbx_description
1 polymer ?
#
loop_
_entity_poly.entity_id
_entity_poly.type
_entity_poly.pdbx_seq_one_letter_code
_entity_poly.pdbx_strand_id
1 'polypeptide(L)'
;MGHPALLPLQRPGKIQKPAPPVRNVRKEEYDSEIEHGSLYIGSPETVARKMARAIKALGVGRFDLINGNQSVSARLRAVELYGTKVLPMVRDLLAS
;
A
#
# COMPACT_ATOMS: atom_id res chain seq x y z
N MET A 1 42.51 -26.99 19.93
CA MET A 1 42.79 -25.67 19.31
C MET A 1 42.10 -25.63 17.95
N GLY A 2 40.83 -25.21 17.93
CA GLY A 2 40.01 -25.15 16.71
C GLY A 2 40.21 -23.82 15.99
N HIS A 3 40.43 -23.86 14.68
CA HIS A 3 40.58 -22.68 13.83
C HIS A 3 39.34 -21.78 13.88
N PRO A 4 39.49 -20.44 13.98
CA PRO A 4 38.38 -19.52 13.78
C PRO A 4 38.02 -19.49 12.30
N ALA A 5 36.76 -19.81 11.98
CA ALA A 5 36.21 -19.64 10.65
C ALA A 5 36.14 -18.15 10.28
N LEU A 6 36.83 -17.76 9.22
CA LEU A 6 36.75 -16.43 8.63
C LEU A 6 35.38 -16.25 7.97
N LEU A 7 34.62 -15.28 8.43
CA LEU A 7 33.37 -14.80 7.82
C LEU A 7 33.68 -14.29 6.39
N PRO A 8 32.90 -14.61 5.34
CA PRO A 8 33.20 -14.13 4.00
C PRO A 8 33.04 -12.62 3.90
N LEU A 9 34.13 -11.96 3.47
CA LEU A 9 34.18 -10.53 3.13
C LEU A 9 33.12 -10.19 2.07
N GLN A 10 32.24 -9.25 2.40
CA GLN A 10 31.28 -8.65 1.47
C GLN A 10 32.06 -8.03 0.28
N ARG A 11 31.75 -8.45 -0.96
CA ARG A 11 32.41 -7.95 -2.17
C ARG A 11 32.19 -6.43 -2.33
N PRO A 12 33.23 -5.59 -2.33
CA PRO A 12 33.08 -4.17 -2.65
C PRO A 12 32.88 -4.01 -4.18
N GLY A 13 31.87 -3.25 -4.61
CA GLY A 13 31.86 -2.76 -6.00
C GLY A 13 30.53 -2.71 -6.76
N LYS A 14 29.38 -3.06 -6.18
CA LYS A 14 28.09 -2.74 -6.84
C LYS A 14 27.60 -1.37 -6.36
N ILE A 15 27.92 -0.32 -7.11
CA ILE A 15 27.23 0.96 -6.98
C ILE A 15 25.76 0.68 -7.34
N GLN A 16 24.90 0.63 -6.33
CA GLN A 16 23.46 0.64 -6.52
C GLN A 16 23.17 1.92 -7.31
N LYS A 17 22.66 1.78 -8.55
CA LYS A 17 22.24 2.95 -9.34
C LYS A 17 21.37 3.83 -8.45
N PRO A 18 21.62 5.16 -8.38
CA PRO A 18 20.75 6.03 -7.61
C PRO A 18 19.31 5.85 -8.12
N ALA A 19 18.37 5.77 -7.20
CA ALA A 19 16.96 5.72 -7.55
C ALA A 19 16.65 6.93 -8.46
N PRO A 20 15.80 6.77 -9.49
CA PRO A 20 15.38 7.91 -10.30
C PRO A 20 14.79 8.99 -9.38
N PRO A 21 14.92 10.28 -9.75
CA PRO A 21 14.34 11.36 -8.95
C PRO A 21 12.86 11.09 -8.77
N VAL A 22 12.37 11.20 -7.54
CA VAL A 22 10.95 11.08 -7.24
C VAL A 22 10.22 12.17 -8.03
N ARG A 23 9.45 11.76 -9.04
CA ARG A 23 8.64 12.68 -9.82
C ARG A 23 7.54 13.20 -8.90
N ASN A 24 7.40 14.52 -8.81
CA ASN A 24 6.22 15.12 -8.20
C ASN A 24 4.99 14.72 -9.03
N VAL A 25 4.07 13.98 -8.40
CA VAL A 25 2.81 13.57 -9.03
C VAL A 25 1.97 14.82 -9.29
N ARG A 26 1.48 15.00 -10.52
CA ARG A 26 0.59 16.11 -10.84
C ARG A 26 -0.80 15.85 -10.26
N LYS A 27 -1.56 16.90 -9.98
CA LYS A 27 -2.89 16.72 -9.38
C LYS A 27 -3.83 15.91 -10.27
N GLU A 28 -3.79 16.11 -11.58
CA GLU A 28 -4.65 15.39 -12.53
C GLU A 28 -4.32 13.89 -12.55
N GLU A 29 -3.03 13.55 -12.43
CA GLU A 29 -2.60 12.16 -12.33
C GLU A 29 -3.01 11.54 -11.01
N TYR A 30 -2.89 12.28 -9.91
CA TYR A 30 -3.36 11.84 -8.60
C TYR A 30 -4.88 11.58 -8.59
N ASP A 31 -5.67 12.48 -9.14
CA ASP A 31 -7.11 12.34 -9.25
C ASP A 31 -7.48 11.15 -10.15
N SER A 32 -6.80 10.98 -11.29
CA SER A 32 -6.96 9.81 -12.17
C SER A 32 -6.65 8.50 -11.47
N GLU A 33 -5.63 8.45 -10.61
CA GLU A 33 -5.30 7.27 -9.82
C GLU A 33 -6.36 6.97 -8.74
N ILE A 34 -7.02 8.00 -8.20
CA ILE A 34 -8.16 7.84 -7.29
C ILE A 34 -9.39 7.29 -8.02
N GLU A 35 -9.66 7.74 -9.24
CA GLU A 35 -10.86 7.32 -9.99
C GLU A 35 -10.68 5.96 -10.65
N HIS A 36 -9.54 5.75 -11.31
CA HIS A 36 -9.32 4.61 -12.20
C HIS A 36 -8.16 3.71 -11.77
N GLY A 37 -7.21 4.28 -11.04
CA GLY A 37 -6.01 3.59 -10.59
C GLY A 37 -6.15 2.93 -9.22
N SER A 38 -4.99 2.73 -8.60
CA SER A 38 -4.85 1.96 -7.35
C SER A 38 -4.63 2.84 -6.11
N LEU A 39 -5.04 4.11 -6.17
CA LEU A 39 -5.24 4.91 -4.97
C LEU A 39 -6.62 4.65 -4.38
N TYR A 40 -6.63 4.15 -3.13
CA TYR A 40 -7.83 3.84 -2.38
C TYR A 40 -8.11 4.97 -1.40
N ILE A 41 -8.59 6.10 -1.92
CA ILE A 41 -8.76 7.37 -1.19
C ILE A 41 -10.19 7.86 -1.36
N GLY A 42 -10.78 8.38 -0.29
CA GLY A 42 -12.15 8.92 -0.30
C GLY A 42 -12.94 8.51 0.93
N SER A 43 -14.27 8.44 0.78
CA SER A 43 -15.16 7.94 1.83
C SER A 43 -14.93 6.45 2.11
N PRO A 44 -15.26 5.94 3.32
CA PRO A 44 -15.17 4.51 3.62
C PRO A 44 -15.90 3.63 2.60
N GLU A 45 -17.05 4.09 2.12
CA GLU A 45 -17.88 3.41 1.13
C GLU A 45 -17.19 3.31 -0.24
N THR A 46 -16.54 4.40 -0.68
CA THR A 46 -15.77 4.44 -1.93
C THR A 46 -14.59 3.48 -1.87
N VAL A 47 -13.85 3.51 -0.76
CA VAL A 47 -12.72 2.62 -0.53
C VAL A 47 -13.17 1.16 -0.49
N ALA A 48 -14.25 0.85 0.23
CA ALA A 48 -14.77 -0.51 0.33
C ALA A 48 -15.18 -1.09 -1.03
N ARG A 49 -15.91 -0.31 -1.86
CA ARG A 49 -16.27 -0.72 -3.21
C ARG A 49 -15.07 -0.95 -4.11
N LYS A 50 -14.08 -0.04 -4.10
CA LYS A 50 -12.84 -0.22 -4.88
C LYS A 50 -12.09 -1.47 -4.44
N MET A 51 -11.94 -1.70 -3.13
CA MET A 51 -11.30 -2.91 -2.59
C MET A 51 -12.03 -4.18 -3.02
N ALA A 52 -13.35 -4.25 -2.83
CA ALA A 52 -14.13 -5.42 -3.20
C ALA A 52 -14.03 -5.73 -4.70
N ARG A 53 -14.08 -4.70 -5.55
CA ARG A 53 -13.85 -4.85 -7.00
C ARG A 53 -12.46 -5.42 -7.30
N ALA A 54 -11.41 -4.86 -6.72
CA ALA A 54 -10.04 -5.32 -6.95
C ALA A 54 -9.82 -6.75 -6.46
N ILE A 55 -10.32 -7.07 -5.26
CA ILE A 55 -10.24 -8.41 -4.67
C ILE A 55 -10.93 -9.44 -5.57
N LYS A 56 -12.17 -9.16 -6.03
CA LYS A 56 -12.91 -10.04 -6.95
C LYS A 56 -12.19 -10.19 -8.29
N ALA A 57 -11.70 -9.09 -8.86
CA ALA A 57 -11.04 -9.11 -10.17
C ALA A 57 -9.69 -9.87 -10.16
N LEU A 58 -8.96 -9.83 -9.05
CA LEU A 58 -7.63 -10.45 -8.94
C LEU A 58 -7.65 -11.81 -8.24
N GLY A 59 -8.76 -12.21 -7.59
CA GLY A 59 -8.85 -13.48 -6.87
C GLY A 59 -7.94 -13.56 -5.65
N VAL A 60 -7.66 -12.43 -4.98
CA VAL A 60 -6.68 -12.36 -3.88
C VAL A 60 -7.34 -12.52 -2.51
N GLY A 61 -6.68 -13.27 -1.62
CA GLY A 61 -7.10 -13.40 -0.21
C GLY A 61 -6.45 -12.40 0.75
N ARG A 62 -5.43 -11.67 0.28
CA ARG A 62 -4.67 -10.68 1.06
C ARG A 62 -4.63 -9.36 0.30
N PHE A 63 -4.88 -8.28 1.02
CA PHE A 63 -4.86 -6.92 0.50
C PHE A 63 -4.10 -6.02 1.47
N ASP A 64 -2.93 -5.52 1.04
CA ASP A 64 -2.11 -4.62 1.85
C ASP A 64 -2.42 -3.15 1.47
N LEU A 65 -2.78 -2.33 2.47
CA LEU A 65 -3.03 -0.90 2.30
C LEU A 65 -1.95 -0.09 3.01
N ILE A 66 -1.17 0.68 2.25
CA ILE A 66 -0.08 1.51 2.78
C ILE A 66 -0.56 2.97 2.81
N ASN A 67 -0.51 3.58 4.01
CA ASN A 67 -0.80 5.00 4.16
C ASN A 67 0.38 5.85 3.67
N GLY A 68 0.09 6.80 2.78
CA GLY A 68 1.06 7.77 2.26
C GLY A 68 1.51 8.81 3.29
N ASN A 69 2.12 9.90 2.80
CA ASN A 69 2.57 11.01 3.63
C ASN A 69 1.37 11.80 4.17
N GLN A 70 1.10 11.67 5.47
CA GLN A 70 -0.05 12.23 6.17
C GLN A 70 0.35 12.56 7.61
N SER A 71 -0.36 13.48 8.26
CA SER A 71 -0.16 13.72 9.69
C SER A 71 -0.44 12.45 10.51
N VAL A 72 0.15 12.34 11.70
CA VAL A 72 -0.11 11.22 12.61
C VAL A 72 -1.60 11.09 12.93
N SER A 73 -2.29 12.20 13.19
CA SER A 73 -3.73 12.20 13.47
C SER A 73 -4.56 11.67 12.30
N ALA A 74 -4.23 12.06 11.06
CA ALA A 74 -4.90 11.55 9.87
C ALA A 74 -4.67 10.04 9.69
N ARG A 75 -3.45 9.55 9.93
CA ARG A 75 -3.13 8.11 9.87
C ARG A 75 -3.91 7.31 10.90
N LEU A 76 -3.98 7.78 12.15
CA LEU A 76 -4.76 7.13 13.20
C LEU A 76 -6.25 7.06 12.85
N ARG A 77 -6.81 8.16 12.32
CA ARG A 77 -8.20 8.20 11.86
C ARG A 77 -8.45 7.25 10.69
N ALA A 78 -7.52 7.16 9.75
CA ALA A 78 -7.61 6.23 8.62
C ALA A 78 -7.63 4.76 9.10
N VAL A 79 -6.78 4.40 10.06
CA VAL A 79 -6.76 3.06 10.67
C VAL A 79 -8.07 2.75 11.40
N GLU A 80 -8.61 3.70 12.17
CA GLU A 80 -9.90 3.56 12.85
C GLU A 80 -11.04 3.31 11.85
N LEU A 81 -11.15 4.15 10.83
CA LEU A 81 -12.18 4.01 9.79
C LEU A 81 -12.02 2.73 8.98
N TYR A 82 -10.79 2.32 8.71
CA TYR A 82 -10.51 1.05 8.04
C TYR A 82 -11.08 -0.13 8.84
N GLY A 83 -10.73 -0.24 10.12
CA GLY A 83 -11.17 -1.34 10.97
C GLY A 83 -12.66 -1.33 11.28
N THR A 84 -13.26 -0.15 11.47
CA THR A 84 -14.65 -0.02 11.96
C THR A 84 -15.69 0.14 10.87
N LYS A 85 -15.30 0.58 9.66
CA LYS A 85 -16.23 0.87 8.56
C LYS A 85 -15.86 0.11 7.29
N VAL A 86 -14.64 0.27 6.79
CA VAL A 86 -14.26 -0.27 5.48
C VAL A 86 -14.23 -1.80 5.50
N LEU A 87 -13.51 -2.40 6.45
CA LEU A 87 -13.31 -3.85 6.48
C LEU A 87 -14.63 -4.64 6.61
N PRO A 88 -15.59 -4.27 7.49
CA PRO A 88 -16.93 -4.87 7.49
C PRO A 88 -17.64 -4.77 6.13
N MET A 89 -17.70 -3.57 5.54
CA MET A 89 -18.36 -3.37 4.24
C MET A 89 -17.72 -4.21 3.12
N VAL A 90 -16.39 -4.32 3.10
CA VAL A 90 -15.70 -5.18 2.12
C VAL A 90 -16.13 -6.63 2.29
N ARG A 91 -16.19 -7.14 3.52
CA ARG A 91 -16.62 -8.53 3.78
C ARG A 91 -18.05 -8.78 3.29
N ASP A 92 -18.95 -7.86 3.58
CA ASP A 92 -20.36 -7.95 3.15
C ASP A 92 -20.46 -7.96 1.61
N LEU A 93 -19.73 -7.06 0.93
CA LEU A 93 -19.69 -6.96 -0.53
C LEU A 93 -19.07 -8.19 -1.22
N LEU A 94 -18.17 -8.91 -0.54
CA LEU A 94 -17.53 -10.12 -1.05
C LEU A 94 -18.34 -11.38 -0.78
N ALA A 95 -19.20 -11.38 0.24
CA ALA A 95 -20.13 -12.46 0.53
C ALA A 95 -21.34 -12.49 -0.43
N SER A 96 -21.51 -11.43 -1.24
CA SER A 96 -22.52 -11.29 -2.31
C SER A 96 -21.94 -11.68 -3.67
#